data_AF-Q46PU3-F1
#
_entry.id   AF-Q46PU3-F1
#
_cell.length_a   1.000
_cell.length_b   1.000
_cell.length_c   1.000
_cell.angle_alpha   90.00
_cell.angle_beta   90.00
_cell.angle_gamma   90.00
#
_symmetry.space_group_name_H-M   'P 1'
#
loop_
_entity.id
_entity.type
_entity.pdbx_description
1 polymer ?
#
loop_
_entity_poly.entity_id
_entity_poly.type
_entity_poly.pdbx_seq_one_letter_code
_entity_poly.pdbx_strand_id
1 'polypeptide(L)'
;MMSPEASPTHIPMSRPLRYWMCLLLLVAAEPSRAQDLVECKRIDQEQLAAATTETLLFLRCRARRISYEAPRLKGVPQRVKDDLMFACLDQADAVEHQLRVRHGFTRESLARERCE
;
A
#
# COMPACT_ATOMS: atom_id res chain seq x y z
N MET A 1 -37.98 0.55 66.05
CA MET A 1 -39.10 1.35 65.50
C MET A 1 -38.58 2.10 64.29
N MET A 2 -39.39 2.10 63.22
CA MET A 2 -39.27 2.84 61.95
C MET A 2 -38.15 2.47 60.96
N SER A 3 -38.56 1.76 59.90
CA SER A 3 -38.17 2.06 58.51
C SER A 3 -38.63 3.48 58.12
N PRO A 4 -38.04 4.05 57.06
CA PRO A 4 -38.88 4.36 55.91
C PRO A 4 -38.26 4.01 54.55
N GLU A 5 -39.16 3.69 53.63
CA GLU A 5 -39.01 3.55 52.18
C GLU A 5 -38.47 4.82 51.51
N ALA A 6 -37.73 4.67 50.39
CA ALA A 6 -38.21 5.12 49.07
C ALA A 6 -37.12 5.10 47.97
N SER A 7 -37.54 4.53 46.84
CA SER A 7 -37.30 4.94 45.45
C SER A 7 -36.11 4.37 44.64
N PRO A 8 -36.39 3.75 43.47
CA PRO A 8 -35.39 3.19 42.56
C PRO A 8 -34.95 4.23 41.53
N THR A 9 -33.65 4.50 41.43
CA THR A 9 -33.09 5.25 40.30
C THR A 9 -32.90 4.31 39.12
N HIS A 10 -33.88 4.27 38.23
CA HIS A 10 -33.71 3.77 36.86
C HIS A 10 -32.79 4.76 36.11
N ILE A 11 -31.57 4.34 35.77
CA ILE A 11 -30.68 5.08 34.87
C ILE A 11 -30.82 4.46 33.47
N PRO A 12 -31.56 5.05 32.52
CA PRO A 12 -31.46 4.66 31.13
C PRO A 12 -30.34 5.45 30.44
N MET A 13 -29.86 4.88 29.32
CA MET A 13 -29.04 5.52 28.28
C MET A 13 -27.51 5.36 28.35
N SER A 14 -27.03 4.15 28.15
CA SER A 14 -25.73 3.91 27.48
C SER A 14 -25.92 3.88 25.95
N ARG A 15 -26.26 5.05 25.37
CA ARG A 15 -26.23 5.31 23.91
C ARG A 15 -24.99 6.03 23.35
N PRO A 16 -23.90 6.37 24.09
CA PRO A 16 -22.74 7.03 23.46
C PRO A 16 -21.78 6.04 22.79
N LEU A 17 -21.84 4.74 23.12
CA LEU A 17 -20.87 3.75 22.66
C LEU A 17 -20.95 3.47 21.15
N ARG A 18 -22.15 3.56 20.58
CA ARG A 18 -22.38 3.29 19.15
C ARG A 18 -21.81 4.38 18.24
N TYR A 19 -21.84 5.64 18.67
CA TYR A 19 -21.29 6.75 17.89
C TYR A 19 -19.76 6.76 17.89
N TRP A 20 -19.13 6.33 19.00
CA TRP A 20 -17.68 6.19 19.07
C TRP A 20 -17.15 5.06 18.19
N MET A 21 -17.86 3.92 18.09
CA MET A 21 -17.46 2.85 17.17
C MET A 21 -17.59 3.25 15.69
N CYS A 22 -18.60 4.03 15.31
CA CYS A 22 -18.73 4.50 13.92
C CYS A 22 -17.61 5.49 13.54
N LEU A 23 -17.14 6.32 14.48
CA LEU A 23 -16.06 7.28 14.22
C LEU A 23 -14.70 6.59 14.01
N LEU A 24 -14.43 5.48 14.73
CA LEU A 24 -13.22 4.68 14.55
C LEU A 24 -13.20 3.92 13.23
N LEU A 25 -14.37 3.51 12.72
CA LEU A 25 -14.51 2.81 11.44
C LEU A 25 -14.32 3.74 10.22
N LEU A 26 -14.59 5.04 10.35
CA LEU A 26 -14.37 6.02 9.28
C LEU A 26 -12.89 6.43 9.12
N VAL A 27 -12.05 6.25 10.15
CA VAL A 27 -10.59 6.48 10.06
C VAL A 27 -9.86 5.33 9.35
N ALA A 28 -10.49 4.14 9.25
CA ALA A 28 -9.90 2.98 8.59
C ALA A 28 -10.12 2.94 7.06
N ALA A 29 -10.82 3.92 6.49
CA ALA A 29 -11.27 3.90 5.09
C ALA A 29 -10.64 4.98 4.21
N GLU A 30 -9.41 5.40 4.51
CA GLU A 30 -8.54 6.01 3.51
C GLU A 30 -7.51 4.94 3.08
N PRO A 31 -7.76 4.14 2.03
CA PRO A 31 -6.67 3.57 1.24
C PRO A 31 -6.07 4.73 0.42
N SER A 32 -5.55 5.72 1.14
CA SER A 32 -4.94 6.90 0.57
C SER A 32 -3.63 6.45 -0.03
N ARG A 33 -3.40 6.88 -1.27
CA ARG A 33 -2.25 6.57 -2.16
C ARG A 33 -0.87 6.46 -1.49
N ALA A 34 -0.71 7.01 -0.29
CA ALA A 34 0.42 6.79 0.59
C ALA A 34 0.75 5.31 0.85
N GLN A 35 -0.22 4.40 1.00
CA GLN A 35 0.11 2.97 1.21
C GLN A 35 0.73 2.31 -0.03
N ASP A 36 0.28 2.69 -1.24
CA ASP A 36 0.85 2.20 -2.49
C ASP A 36 2.29 2.70 -2.72
N LEU A 37 2.59 3.87 -2.15
CA LEU A 37 3.89 4.53 -2.19
C LEU A 37 4.88 4.02 -1.14
N VAL A 38 4.43 3.32 -0.09
CA VAL A 38 5.27 3.00 1.08
C VAL A 38 5.89 1.60 1.01
N GLU A 39 5.45 0.74 0.09
CA GLU A 39 6.06 -0.58 -0.10
C GLU A 39 6.21 -0.95 -1.58
N CYS A 40 7.45 -0.89 -2.08
CA CYS A 40 7.84 -1.80 -3.16
C CYS A 40 8.01 -3.19 -2.58
N LYS A 41 6.88 -3.88 -2.42
CA LYS A 41 6.88 -5.26 -1.98
C LYS A 41 7.58 -6.12 -3.04
N ARG A 42 8.69 -6.74 -2.64
CA ARG A 42 9.42 -7.67 -3.49
C ARG A 42 8.50 -8.82 -3.90
N ILE A 43 8.36 -9.03 -5.20
CA ILE A 43 7.57 -10.13 -5.76
C ILE A 43 8.45 -11.37 -5.83
N ASP A 44 7.90 -12.50 -5.38
CA ASP A 44 8.62 -13.77 -5.43
C ASP A 44 8.93 -14.19 -6.89
N GLN A 45 10.04 -14.89 -7.08
CA GLN A 45 10.48 -15.32 -8.40
C GLN A 45 9.46 -16.26 -9.08
N GLU A 46 8.76 -17.10 -8.33
CA GLU A 46 7.71 -17.97 -8.88
C GLU A 46 6.52 -17.17 -9.37
N GLN A 47 6.15 -16.11 -8.64
CA GLN A 47 5.07 -15.19 -9.05
C GLN A 47 5.46 -14.40 -10.29
N LEU A 48 6.72 -13.94 -10.39
CA LEU A 48 7.24 -13.30 -11.61
C LEU A 48 7.26 -14.28 -12.79
N ALA A 49 7.60 -15.54 -12.55
CA ALA A 49 7.66 -16.56 -13.59
C ALA A 49 6.28 -16.92 -14.15
N ALA A 50 5.24 -16.86 -13.33
CA ALA A 50 3.86 -17.14 -13.69
C ALA A 50 3.08 -15.93 -14.22
N ALA A 51 3.61 -14.71 -14.03
CA ALA A 51 2.95 -13.48 -14.44
C ALA A 51 2.83 -13.33 -15.96
N THR A 52 1.74 -12.69 -16.41
CA THR A 52 1.54 -12.36 -17.82
C THR A 52 2.44 -11.19 -18.24
N THR A 53 2.68 -11.05 -19.55
CA THR A 53 3.41 -9.89 -20.11
C THR A 53 2.82 -8.56 -19.64
N GLU A 54 1.49 -8.43 -19.69
CA GLU A 54 0.78 -7.22 -19.25
C GLU A 54 1.01 -6.93 -17.77
N THR A 55 0.93 -7.97 -16.92
CA THR A 55 1.19 -7.83 -15.49
C THR A 55 2.62 -7.41 -15.22
N LEU A 56 3.59 -7.99 -15.93
CA LEU A 56 4.99 -7.62 -15.80
C LEU A 56 5.25 -6.18 -16.25
N LEU A 57 4.67 -5.73 -17.38
CA LEU A 57 4.78 -4.34 -17.82
C LEU A 57 4.19 -3.37 -16.80
N PHE A 58 3.01 -3.69 -16.25
CA PHE A 58 2.39 -2.92 -15.17
C PHE A 58 3.30 -2.82 -13.93
N LEU A 59 3.84 -3.95 -13.46
CA LEU A 59 4.70 -4.00 -12.28
C LEU A 59 5.99 -3.21 -12.45
N ARG A 60 6.63 -3.34 -13.62
CA ARG A 60 7.80 -2.56 -14.00
C ARG A 60 7.52 -1.06 -13.89
N CYS A 61 6.40 -0.64 -14.45
CA CYS A 61 6.03 0.76 -14.51
C CYS A 61 5.66 1.34 -13.16
N ARG A 62 4.90 0.59 -12.35
CA ARG A 62 4.60 0.95 -10.98
C ARG A 62 5.87 1.10 -10.14
N ALA A 63 6.79 0.14 -10.21
CA ALA A 63 8.04 0.18 -9.45
C ALA A 63 8.90 1.39 -9.85
N ARG A 64 9.06 1.67 -11.16
CA ARG A 64 9.78 2.87 -11.63
C ARG A 64 9.14 4.17 -11.11
N ARG A 65 7.82 4.30 -11.20
CA ARG A 65 7.12 5.49 -10.70
C ARG A 65 7.37 5.72 -9.21
N ILE A 66 7.22 4.67 -8.38
CA ILE A 66 7.45 4.78 -6.94
C ILE A 66 8.92 5.16 -6.66
N SER A 67 9.89 4.59 -7.40
CA SER A 67 11.31 4.96 -7.23
C SER A 67 11.57 6.45 -7.47
N TYR A 68 10.88 7.07 -8.43
CA TYR A 68 11.00 8.51 -8.71
C TYR A 68 10.24 9.39 -7.70
N GLU A 69 9.18 8.87 -7.10
CA GLU A 69 8.36 9.57 -6.11
C GLU A 69 8.94 9.46 -4.70
N ALA A 70 9.65 8.38 -4.37
CA ALA A 70 10.21 8.09 -3.04
C ALA A 70 11.08 9.25 -2.48
N PRO A 71 11.99 9.89 -3.24
CA PRO A 71 12.78 11.01 -2.73
C PRO A 71 11.93 12.24 -2.37
N ARG A 72 10.73 12.37 -2.98
CA ARG A 72 9.82 13.52 -2.82
C ARG A 72 8.91 13.41 -1.60
N LEU A 73 8.92 12.27 -0.90
CA LEU A 73 8.10 12.06 0.29
C LEU A 73 8.48 13.07 1.38
N LYS A 74 7.47 13.72 1.97
CA LYS A 74 7.64 14.69 3.06
C LYS A 74 7.41 14.00 4.41
N GLY A 75 8.16 14.39 5.44
CA GLY A 75 8.02 13.83 6.79
C GLY A 75 8.53 12.40 6.97
N VAL A 76 9.15 11.81 5.94
CA VAL A 76 9.73 10.46 5.98
C VAL A 76 11.25 10.56 6.21
N PRO A 77 11.85 9.72 7.08
CA PRO A 77 13.31 9.68 7.26
C PRO A 77 14.04 9.38 5.95
N GLN A 78 15.19 10.03 5.71
CA GLN A 78 15.95 9.87 4.46
C GLN A 78 16.27 8.39 4.15
N ARG A 79 16.72 7.65 5.16
CA ARG A 79 16.99 6.21 5.04
C ARG A 79 15.80 5.42 4.47
N VAL A 80 14.59 5.72 4.94
CA VAL A 80 13.38 5.02 4.48
C VAL A 80 13.07 5.35 3.02
N LYS A 81 13.31 6.61 2.60
CA LYS A 81 13.16 6.99 1.19
C LYS A 81 14.16 6.26 0.30
N ASP A 82 15.40 6.18 0.76
CA ASP A 82 16.48 5.50 0.03
C ASP A 82 16.18 4.00 -0.08
N ASP A 83 15.81 3.35 1.03
CA ASP A 83 15.44 1.93 1.08
C ASP A 83 14.28 1.64 0.12
N LEU A 84 13.24 2.48 0.12
CA LEU A 84 12.10 2.37 -0.80
C LEU A 84 12.51 2.56 -2.27
N MET A 85 13.32 3.58 -2.55
CA MET A 85 13.82 3.87 -3.90
C MET A 85 14.61 2.68 -4.44
N PHE A 86 15.57 2.16 -3.67
CA PHE A 86 16.40 1.04 -4.08
C PHE A 86 15.59 -0.25 -4.23
N ALA A 87 14.70 -0.57 -3.29
CA ALA A 87 13.82 -1.73 -3.41
C ALA A 87 12.97 -1.70 -4.69
N CYS A 88 12.49 -0.51 -5.08
CA CYS A 88 11.74 -0.35 -6.32
C CYS A 88 12.59 -0.45 -7.58
N LEU A 89 13.81 0.05 -7.58
CA LEU A 89 14.72 -0.11 -8.71
C LEU A 89 15.06 -1.60 -8.91
N ASP A 90 15.39 -2.31 -7.84
CA ASP A 90 15.66 -3.75 -7.88
C ASP A 90 14.46 -4.55 -8.40
N GLN A 91 13.24 -4.20 -7.96
CA GLN A 91 12.02 -4.83 -8.44
C GLN A 91 11.78 -4.54 -9.93
N ALA A 92 12.01 -3.32 -10.39
CA ALA A 92 11.89 -2.97 -11.81
C ALA A 92 12.88 -3.76 -12.66
N ASP A 93 14.13 -3.91 -12.20
CA ASP A 93 15.17 -4.66 -12.89
C ASP A 93 14.86 -6.16 -12.94
N ALA A 94 14.35 -6.73 -11.85
CA ALA A 94 13.92 -8.13 -11.81
C ALA A 94 12.78 -8.40 -12.80
N VAL A 95 11.81 -7.49 -12.88
CA VAL A 95 10.69 -7.58 -13.82
C VAL A 95 11.17 -7.39 -15.27
N GLU A 96 12.05 -6.43 -15.55
CA GLU A 96 12.65 -6.25 -16.87
C GLU A 96 13.45 -7.48 -17.30
N HIS A 97 14.19 -8.10 -16.38
CA HIS A 97 14.89 -9.35 -16.65
C HIS A 97 13.92 -10.45 -17.05
N GLN A 98 12.81 -10.59 -16.33
CA GLN A 98 11.78 -11.58 -16.64
C GLN A 98 11.13 -11.35 -18.01
N LEU A 99 10.78 -10.09 -18.33
CA LEU A 99 10.26 -9.69 -19.64
C LEU A 99 11.23 -10.06 -20.78
N ARG A 100 12.54 -9.86 -20.57
CA ARG A 100 13.56 -10.19 -21.56
C ARG A 100 13.75 -11.69 -21.74
N VAL A 101 13.86 -12.44 -20.64
CA VAL A 101 14.19 -13.88 -20.69
C VAL A 101 12.99 -14.72 -21.13
N ARG A 102 11.77 -14.42 -20.66
CA ARG A 102 10.59 -15.23 -20.97
C ARG A 102 9.73 -14.71 -22.10
N HIS A 103 9.66 -13.40 -22.28
CA HIS A 103 8.71 -12.79 -23.22
C HIS A 103 9.41 -12.16 -24.44
N GLY A 104 10.73 -12.32 -24.57
CA GLY A 104 11.49 -11.93 -25.76
C GLY A 104 11.66 -10.41 -25.93
N PHE A 105 11.41 -9.62 -24.89
CA PHE A 105 11.62 -8.18 -24.95
C PHE A 105 13.11 -7.84 -25.10
N THR A 106 13.40 -6.79 -25.86
CA THR A 106 14.72 -6.14 -25.90
C THR A 106 14.73 -4.88 -25.03
N ARG A 107 15.93 -4.36 -24.73
CA ARG A 107 16.08 -3.07 -24.04
C ARG A 107 15.39 -1.95 -24.80
N GLU A 108 15.50 -1.94 -26.14
CA GLU A 108 14.89 -0.95 -27.01
C GLU A 108 13.37 -1.05 -26.99
N SER A 109 12.81 -2.27 -27.01
CA SER A 109 11.34 -2.45 -26.92
C SER A 109 10.80 -1.98 -25.58
N LEU A 110 11.48 -2.28 -24.46
CA LEU A 110 11.10 -1.83 -23.13
C LEU A 110 11.25 -0.30 -22.97
N ALA A 111 12.20 0.32 -23.67
CA ALA A 111 12.35 1.77 -23.67
C ALA A 111 11.19 2.48 -24.42
N ARG A 112 10.56 1.80 -25.38
CA ARG A 112 9.37 2.31 -26.11
C ARG A 112 8.08 2.11 -25.34
N GLU A 113 7.99 1.04 -24.53
CA GLU A 113 6.91 0.81 -23.59
C GLU A 113 6.98 1.83 -22.45
N ARG A 114 6.29 2.96 -22.67
CA ARG A 114 6.15 4.03 -21.69
C ARG A 114 5.19 3.61 -20.59
N CYS A 115 5.54 4.01 -19.38
CA CYS A 115 4.69 3.86 -18.21
C CYS A 115 3.67 5.00 -18.21
N GLU A 116 2.41 4.66 -18.46
CA GLU A 116 1.28 5.59 -18.30
C GLU A 116 1.03 5.96 -16.84
#